data_AF-A0A9X1YFN3-F1
#
_entry.id   AF-A0A9X1YFN3-F1
#
_cell.length_a   1.000
_cell.length_b   1.000
_cell.length_c   1.000
_cell.angle_alpha   90.00
_cell.angle_beta   90.00
_cell.angle_gamma   90.00
#
_symmetry.space_group_name_H-M   'P 1'
#
loop_
_entity.id
_entity.type
_entity.pdbx_description
1 polymer ?
#
loop_
_entity_poly.entity_id
_entity_poly.type
_entity_poly.pdbx_seq_one_letter_code
_entity_poly.pdbx_strand_id
1 'polypeptide(L)'
;MSVLTTNTQNVSAGNGVATAFPFTFRFLSANQVRVWRTVAGASPALVPPAGYLLSPNPSGVGGSVTIYGPPPASGEQITVERVVEYTQRLAVNNQDGFYPQVVTDSLDALAMSDQQLALGIAQSIRAPAPEASIGSLPAAPLRANRVLGFDSAGAVIAVDPASASITTVIAADGTTPRLLADRFAEWVNVRDYGAVGNGLVDDTAAIQAAVTRAVQTGKGLRIPRGTFRLTAQITGGALVAIAGDGKAASVLIWDDLPSCGISLVYAAYGQALHVSGVTFRQKGTNRGTALLADFSAASLTWPGIWPRLLVEGCSFEGPDIPAQLTGWTIGIDTVAAAFGHIVNCDFNGVAGAPHTGLARGAVGVRFRGTAGGLYHNGHPVYCTVSRCNINNWQIGVHFSGCEGVVARDNSIVEVERGIVTTGDTTSGAGARPFVL
;
A
#
# COMPACT_ATOMS: atom_id res chain seq x y z
N MET A 1 14.93 65.19 -1.33
CA MET A 1 13.84 64.68 -2.20
C MET A 1 13.13 63.56 -1.47
N SER A 2 11.84 63.35 -1.71
CA SER A 2 11.02 62.36 -1.00
C SER A 2 10.76 61.10 -1.83
N VAL A 3 10.36 60.00 -1.18
CA VAL A 3 9.89 58.77 -1.87
C VAL A 3 8.52 58.98 -2.49
N LEU A 4 8.48 59.17 -3.81
CA LEU A 4 7.24 59.42 -4.57
C LEU A 4 6.72 58.19 -5.34
N THR A 5 7.53 57.15 -5.48
CA THR A 5 7.17 55.92 -6.19
C THR A 5 6.81 54.82 -5.21
N THR A 6 5.81 53.99 -5.54
CA THR A 6 5.46 52.79 -4.78
C THR A 6 6.24 51.54 -5.18
N ASN A 7 6.95 51.58 -6.31
CA ASN A 7 7.78 50.47 -6.76
C ASN A 7 8.95 50.24 -5.77
N THR A 8 9.12 48.98 -5.37
CA THR A 8 10.25 48.50 -4.56
C THR A 8 11.19 47.60 -5.35
N GLN A 9 10.73 47.11 -6.51
CA GLN A 9 11.48 46.22 -7.39
C GLN A 9 11.14 46.47 -8.85
N ASN A 10 12.07 46.13 -9.73
CA ASN A 10 11.90 46.10 -11.18
C ASN A 10 12.41 44.74 -11.69
N VAL A 11 11.60 44.08 -12.51
CA VAL A 11 11.96 42.79 -13.14
C VAL A 11 12.18 43.04 -14.62
N SER A 12 13.29 42.55 -15.15
CA SER A 12 13.66 42.64 -16.57
C SER A 12 13.98 41.26 -17.12
N ALA A 13 13.48 40.97 -18.32
CA ALA A 13 13.78 39.72 -19.02
C ALA A 13 15.19 39.78 -19.66
N GLY A 14 15.92 38.66 -19.57
CA GLY A 14 17.14 38.45 -20.33
C GLY A 14 16.84 38.20 -21.81
N ASN A 15 17.72 38.68 -22.69
CA ASN A 15 17.63 38.49 -24.14
C ASN A 15 18.94 37.99 -24.76
N GLY A 16 19.92 37.64 -23.93
CA GLY A 16 21.25 37.19 -24.34
C GLY A 16 22.19 38.30 -24.82
N VAL A 17 21.77 39.58 -24.78
CA VAL A 17 22.55 40.72 -25.29
C VAL A 17 22.65 41.87 -24.29
N ALA A 18 21.54 42.26 -23.65
CA ALA A 18 21.48 43.39 -22.73
C ALA A 18 22.22 43.09 -21.43
N THR A 19 23.06 44.03 -20.99
CA THR A 19 23.79 43.96 -19.72
C THR A 19 23.32 45.03 -18.72
N ALA A 20 22.64 46.07 -19.18
CA ALA A 20 22.11 47.16 -18.36
C ALA A 20 20.60 47.05 -18.19
N PHE A 21 20.14 47.09 -16.95
CA PHE A 21 18.74 46.90 -16.56
C PHE A 21 18.24 48.09 -15.75
N PRO A 22 17.16 48.76 -16.17
CA PRO A 22 16.67 49.95 -15.48
C PRO A 22 15.91 49.58 -14.20
N PHE A 23 15.96 50.47 -13.21
CA PHE A 23 15.07 50.45 -12.05
C PHE A 23 14.51 51.85 -11.80
N THR A 24 13.36 51.93 -11.14
CA THR A 24 12.57 53.17 -11.02
C THR A 24 12.44 53.69 -9.59
N PHE A 25 12.96 52.96 -8.60
CA PHE A 25 12.81 53.30 -7.19
C PHE A 25 13.96 54.16 -6.66
N ARG A 26 13.69 54.96 -5.62
CA ARG A 26 14.69 55.71 -4.85
C ARG A 26 15.35 54.82 -3.79
N PHE A 27 16.64 55.03 -3.53
CA PHE A 27 17.42 54.39 -2.46
C PHE A 27 18.38 55.42 -1.84
N LEU A 28 18.81 55.22 -0.59
CA LEU A 28 19.68 56.14 0.16
C LEU A 28 21.15 55.72 0.15
N SER A 29 21.42 54.43 -0.05
CA SER A 29 22.77 53.87 -0.12
C SER A 29 22.78 52.68 -1.07
N ALA A 30 23.89 52.45 -1.78
CA ALA A 30 24.04 51.30 -2.68
C ALA A 30 23.82 49.95 -1.97
N ASN A 31 24.07 49.87 -0.65
CA ASN A 31 23.81 48.68 0.16
C ASN A 31 22.33 48.30 0.26
N GLN A 32 21.43 49.23 -0.09
CA GLN A 32 19.99 48.99 -0.12
C GLN A 32 19.52 48.41 -1.46
N VAL A 33 20.41 48.22 -2.44
CA VAL A 33 20.05 47.61 -3.71
C VAL A 33 20.52 46.17 -3.73
N ARG A 34 19.61 45.25 -4.02
CA ARG A 34 19.91 43.83 -4.25
C ARG A 34 19.54 43.47 -5.68
N VAL A 35 20.31 42.56 -6.25
CA VAL A 35 20.12 42.11 -7.63
C VAL A 35 20.02 40.60 -7.59
N TRP A 36 18.94 40.07 -8.15
CA TRP A 36 18.68 38.65 -8.25
C TRP A 36 18.71 38.23 -9.72
N ARG A 37 19.27 37.06 -9.99
CA ARG A 37 19.20 36.38 -11.28
C ARG A 37 18.40 35.10 -11.12
N THR A 38 17.36 34.94 -11.93
CA THR A 38 16.48 33.77 -11.88
C THR A 38 16.52 33.08 -13.24
N VAL A 39 16.77 31.78 -13.23
CA VAL A 39 16.67 30.91 -14.40
C VAL A 39 15.34 30.16 -14.30
N ALA A 40 14.63 29.98 -15.43
CA ALA A 40 13.39 29.21 -15.44
C ALA A 40 13.56 27.83 -14.78
N GLY A 41 12.71 27.51 -13.81
CA GLY A 41 12.76 26.25 -13.04
C GLY A 41 13.78 26.20 -11.90
N ALA A 42 14.54 27.27 -11.67
CA ALA A 42 15.50 27.37 -10.56
C ALA A 42 15.07 28.44 -9.53
N SER A 43 15.57 28.30 -8.30
CA SER A 43 15.41 29.34 -7.27
C SER A 43 16.21 30.60 -7.65
N PRO A 44 15.70 31.81 -7.32
CA PRO A 44 16.44 33.05 -7.54
C PRO A 44 17.79 33.05 -6.82
N ALA A 45 18.85 33.43 -7.53
CA ALA A 45 20.20 33.54 -6.98
C ALA A 45 20.59 35.01 -6.77
N LEU A 46 21.12 35.34 -5.60
CA LEU A 46 21.62 36.69 -5.30
C LEU A 46 22.91 36.93 -6.10
N VAL A 47 22.94 38.01 -6.88
CA VAL A 47 24.16 38.48 -7.55
C VAL A 47 24.99 39.24 -6.51
N PRO A 48 26.25 38.82 -6.24
CA PRO A 48 27.10 39.53 -5.29
C PRO A 48 27.32 41.00 -5.70
N PRO A 49 27.58 41.93 -4.76
CA PRO A 49 27.83 43.33 -5.09
C PRO A 49 28.96 43.56 -6.11
N ALA A 50 29.99 42.70 -6.11
CA ALA A 50 31.07 42.74 -7.10
C ALA A 50 30.65 42.28 -8.52
N GLY A 51 29.46 41.68 -8.66
CA GLY A 51 28.92 41.17 -9.92
C GLY A 51 28.07 42.18 -10.69
N TYR A 52 27.91 43.41 -10.19
CA TYR A 52 27.18 44.46 -10.91
C TYR A 52 27.69 45.86 -10.58
N LEU A 53 27.38 46.82 -11.45
CA LEU A 53 27.58 48.25 -11.25
C LEU A 53 26.24 48.95 -11.09
N LEU A 54 26.09 49.75 -10.04
CA LEU A 54 24.94 50.61 -9.83
C LEU A 54 25.20 52.00 -10.42
N SER A 55 24.35 52.41 -11.36
CA SER A 55 24.38 53.73 -11.99
C SER A 55 23.10 54.50 -11.65
N PRO A 56 23.05 55.23 -10.51
CA PRO A 56 21.87 56.01 -10.13
C PRO A 56 21.62 57.15 -11.12
N ASN A 57 20.34 57.48 -11.32
CA ASN A 57 19.96 58.69 -12.04
C ASN A 57 20.38 59.94 -11.22
N PRO A 58 20.96 60.99 -11.84
CA PRO A 58 21.22 62.27 -11.17
C PRO A 58 20.02 62.87 -10.44
N SER A 59 18.79 62.55 -10.84
CA SER A 59 17.55 62.93 -10.14
C SER A 59 17.32 62.21 -8.81
N GLY A 60 18.18 61.28 -8.40
CA GLY A 60 18.05 60.54 -7.14
C GLY A 60 16.86 59.56 -7.09
N VAL A 61 16.22 59.28 -8.24
CA VAL A 61 15.14 58.31 -8.38
C VAL A 61 15.43 57.41 -9.58
N GLY A 62 15.48 56.10 -9.35
CA GLY A 62 15.80 55.12 -10.38
C GLY A 62 17.26 55.17 -10.83
N GLY A 63 17.54 54.51 -11.93
CA GLY A 63 18.87 54.34 -12.49
C GLY A 63 18.96 53.05 -13.29
N SER A 64 20.19 52.55 -13.46
CA SER A 64 20.43 51.26 -14.08
C SER A 64 21.43 50.43 -13.28
N VAL A 65 21.21 49.13 -13.26
CA VAL A 65 22.18 48.13 -12.82
C VAL A 65 22.80 47.51 -14.07
N THR A 66 24.12 47.56 -14.19
CA THR A 66 24.87 46.85 -15.23
C THR A 66 25.45 45.56 -14.65
N ILE A 67 25.10 44.41 -15.20
CA ILE A 67 25.61 43.10 -14.77
C ILE A 67 26.98 42.84 -15.40
N TYR A 68 27.92 42.36 -14.60
CA TYR A 68 29.22 41.88 -15.08
C TYR A 68 29.14 40.40 -15.45
N GLY A 69 29.80 40.02 -16.55
CA GLY A 69 29.82 38.65 -17.07
C GLY A 69 28.83 38.42 -18.22
N PRO A 70 28.47 37.16 -18.51
CA PRO A 70 27.60 36.82 -19.64
C PRO A 70 26.22 37.48 -19.51
N PRO A 71 25.72 38.16 -20.56
CA PRO A 71 24.38 38.73 -20.56
C PRO A 71 23.31 37.68 -20.19
N PRO A 72 22.31 38.03 -19.38
CA PRO A 72 21.21 37.11 -19.06
C PRO A 72 20.52 36.60 -20.32
N ALA A 73 20.47 35.28 -20.48
CA ALA A 73 19.92 34.63 -21.66
C ALA A 73 18.38 34.75 -21.73
N SER A 74 17.80 34.45 -22.89
CA SER A 74 16.35 34.31 -23.01
C SER A 74 15.84 33.20 -22.08
N GLY A 75 14.83 33.51 -21.26
CA GLY A 75 14.34 32.62 -20.20
C GLY A 75 14.95 32.87 -18.82
N GLU A 76 15.91 33.80 -18.72
CA GLU A 76 16.38 34.33 -17.44
C GLU A 76 15.72 35.68 -17.10
N GLN A 77 15.70 36.02 -15.82
CA GLN A 77 15.20 37.29 -15.31
C GLN A 77 16.22 37.95 -14.39
N ILE A 78 16.33 39.27 -14.49
CA ILE A 78 17.03 40.12 -13.52
C ILE A 78 15.99 40.88 -12.71
N THR A 79 16.02 40.70 -11.40
CA THR A 79 15.22 41.47 -10.45
C THR A 79 16.11 42.40 -9.67
N VAL A 80 15.91 43.71 -9.83
CA VAL A 80 16.54 44.73 -9.01
C VAL A 80 15.55 45.09 -7.91
N GLU A 81 15.97 44.96 -6.66
CA GLU A 81 15.12 45.12 -5.47
C GLU A 81 15.75 46.11 -4.51
N ARG A 82 14.91 46.92 -3.85
CA ARG A 82 15.31 47.72 -2.70
C ARG A 82 15.09 46.97 -1.41
N VAL A 83 16.13 46.89 -0.58
CA VAL A 83 16.07 46.37 0.78
C VAL A 83 16.56 47.41 1.80
N VAL A 84 15.67 47.84 2.69
CA VAL A 84 15.95 48.82 3.75
C VAL A 84 15.95 48.13 5.12
N GLU A 85 16.80 48.60 6.04
CA GLU A 85 16.81 48.15 7.42
C GLU A 85 15.59 48.68 8.19
N TYR A 86 15.01 47.85 9.05
CA TYR A 86 13.84 48.21 9.87
C TYR A 86 14.19 48.95 11.16
N THR A 87 15.25 49.78 11.14
CA THR A 87 15.73 50.51 12.32
C THR A 87 15.73 52.02 12.08
N GLN A 88 15.24 52.79 13.04
CA GLN A 88 15.31 54.25 13.04
C GLN A 88 16.59 54.69 13.79
N ARG A 89 17.53 55.32 13.07
CA ARG A 89 18.86 55.71 13.61
C ARG A 89 18.99 57.18 13.99
N LEU A 90 18.03 58.03 13.62
CA LEU A 90 18.10 59.47 13.85
C LEU A 90 17.62 59.84 15.26
N ALA A 91 18.51 60.37 16.10
CA ALA A 91 18.12 61.00 17.35
C ALA A 91 18.04 62.52 17.16
N VAL A 92 16.84 63.10 17.30
CA VAL A 92 16.66 64.56 17.27
C VAL A 92 16.81 65.11 18.69
N ASN A 93 17.76 66.02 18.89
CA ASN A 93 17.98 66.66 20.19
C ASN A 93 17.07 67.87 20.38
N ASN A 94 16.73 68.16 21.64
CA ASN A 94 15.94 69.34 21.97
C ASN A 94 16.81 70.61 21.90
N GLN A 95 16.23 71.72 21.41
CA GLN A 95 16.85 73.06 21.38
C GLN A 95 18.13 73.20 20.53
N ASP A 96 18.34 72.31 19.56
CA ASP A 96 19.49 72.37 18.65
C ASP A 96 19.06 72.42 17.18
N GLY A 97 19.95 72.85 16.29
CA GLY A 97 19.69 72.89 14.85
C GLY A 97 19.75 71.49 14.24
N PHE A 98 18.84 71.17 13.31
CA PHE A 98 18.88 69.93 12.53
C PHE A 98 19.00 70.21 11.03
N TYR A 99 19.68 69.31 10.32
CA TYR A 99 19.74 69.35 8.87
C TYR A 99 18.43 68.79 8.29
N PRO A 100 17.64 69.57 7.52
CA PRO A 100 16.38 69.09 6.95
C PRO A 100 16.55 67.84 6.08
N GLN A 101 17.70 67.69 5.43
CA GLN A 101 18.02 66.53 4.61
C GLN A 101 18.11 65.25 5.43
N VAL A 102 18.72 65.28 6.62
CA VAL A 102 18.84 64.12 7.50
C VAL A 102 17.47 63.67 8.02
N VAL A 103 16.61 64.63 8.38
CA VAL A 103 15.22 64.34 8.77
C VAL A 103 14.45 63.75 7.59
N THR A 104 14.56 64.35 6.40
CA THR A 104 13.89 63.86 5.19
C THR A 104 14.34 62.45 4.83
N ASP A 105 15.63 62.16 4.86
CA ASP A 105 16.17 60.82 4.56
C ASP A 105 15.70 59.78 5.58
N SER A 106 15.51 60.18 6.86
CA SER A 106 14.94 59.28 7.87
C SER A 106 13.46 58.96 7.63
N LEU A 107 12.67 59.94 7.20
CA LEU A 107 11.26 59.75 6.83
C LEU A 107 11.12 58.92 5.55
N ASP A 108 12.00 59.16 4.58
CA ASP A 108 12.10 58.36 3.37
C ASP A 108 12.41 56.90 3.69
N ALA A 109 13.38 56.63 4.57
CA ALA A 109 13.72 55.27 4.99
C ALA A 109 12.51 54.53 5.61
N LEU A 110 11.71 55.23 6.43
CA LEU A 110 10.48 54.67 7.00
C LEU A 110 9.46 54.34 5.89
N ALA A 111 9.19 55.28 4.97
CA ALA A 111 8.29 55.04 3.84
C ALA A 111 8.76 53.87 2.96
N MET A 112 10.07 53.74 2.73
CA MET A 112 10.62 52.60 2.00
C MET A 112 10.42 51.27 2.74
N SER A 113 10.55 51.27 4.06
CA SER A 113 10.32 50.09 4.90
C SER A 113 8.85 49.64 4.87
N ASP A 114 7.91 50.59 4.87
CA ASP A 114 6.49 50.29 4.74
C ASP A 114 6.16 49.67 3.38
N GLN A 115 6.73 50.21 2.29
CA GLN A 115 6.56 49.62 0.95
C GLN A 115 7.13 48.20 0.87
N GLN A 116 8.26 47.95 1.55
CA GLN A 116 8.87 46.62 1.63
C GLN A 116 8.01 45.63 2.42
N LEU A 117 7.44 46.05 3.56
CA LEU A 117 6.49 45.24 4.33
C LEU A 117 5.22 44.95 3.51
N ALA A 118 4.69 45.93 2.78
CA ALA A 118 3.54 45.74 1.91
C ALA A 118 3.77 44.67 0.84
N LEU A 119 4.97 44.63 0.23
CA LEU A 119 5.34 43.57 -0.71
C LEU A 119 5.45 42.21 -0.01
N GLY A 120 6.09 42.15 1.17
CA GLY A 120 6.20 40.92 1.95
C GLY A 120 4.83 40.34 2.35
N ILE A 121 3.88 41.20 2.74
CA ILE A 121 2.49 40.81 3.01
C ILE A 121 1.80 40.34 1.73
N ALA A 122 2.07 40.98 0.58
CA ALA A 122 1.49 40.56 -0.71
C ALA A 122 1.97 39.17 -1.18
N GLN A 123 3.14 38.74 -0.74
CA GLN A 123 3.73 37.43 -1.03
C GLN A 123 3.44 36.36 0.05
N SER A 124 2.70 36.71 1.09
CA SER A 124 2.35 35.82 2.20
C SER A 124 0.99 35.12 1.99
N ILE A 125 0.74 34.04 2.72
CA ILE A 125 -0.61 33.48 2.87
C ILE A 125 -1.47 34.50 3.62
N ARG A 126 -2.68 34.80 3.12
CA ARG A 126 -3.56 35.83 3.68
C ARG A 126 -4.96 35.31 3.94
N ALA A 127 -5.56 35.77 5.05
CA ALA A 127 -6.99 35.71 5.27
C ALA A 127 -7.69 36.67 4.27
N PRO A 128 -8.76 36.26 3.59
CA PRO A 128 -9.54 37.17 2.75
C PRO A 128 -10.29 38.19 3.61
N ALA A 129 -10.26 39.48 3.27
CA ALA A 129 -11.11 40.46 3.96
C ALA A 129 -12.60 40.07 3.80
N PRO A 130 -13.43 40.13 4.86
CA PRO A 130 -13.21 40.78 6.16
C PRO A 130 -12.65 39.87 7.28
N GLU A 131 -12.18 38.66 6.96
CA GLU A 131 -11.58 37.75 7.94
C GLU A 131 -10.30 38.36 8.54
N ALA A 132 -10.24 38.42 9.87
CA ALA A 132 -9.14 39.08 10.56
C ALA A 132 -7.84 38.26 10.57
N SER A 133 -7.93 36.93 10.57
CA SER A 133 -6.77 36.03 10.65
C SER A 133 -7.17 34.58 10.36
N ILE A 134 -6.28 33.84 9.67
CA ILE A 134 -6.35 32.38 9.49
C ILE A 134 -5.90 31.59 10.75
N GLY A 135 -5.52 32.28 11.82
CA GLY A 135 -4.94 31.70 13.03
C GLY A 135 -3.41 31.67 13.03
N SER A 136 -2.82 31.27 14.17
CA SER A 136 -1.38 31.10 14.31
C SER A 136 -0.96 29.66 14.04
N LEU A 137 0.28 29.46 13.57
CA LEU A 137 0.83 28.12 13.44
C LEU A 137 0.92 27.43 14.81
N PRO A 138 0.64 26.11 14.90
CA PRO A 138 0.91 25.35 16.11
C PRO A 138 2.37 25.47 16.55
N ALA A 139 2.62 25.30 17.86
CA ALA A 139 3.96 25.33 18.42
C ALA A 139 4.90 24.36 17.69
N ALA A 140 6.19 24.72 17.55
CA ALA A 140 7.15 23.96 16.74
C ALA A 140 7.16 22.43 17.00
N PRO A 141 7.09 21.94 18.25
CA PRO A 141 7.03 20.50 18.51
C PRO A 141 5.80 19.80 17.94
N LEU A 142 4.65 20.49 17.89
CA LEU A 142 3.38 19.93 17.39
C LEU A 142 3.33 19.84 15.87
N ARG A 143 4.18 20.61 15.17
CA ARG A 143 4.24 20.65 13.70
C ARG A 143 5.48 19.98 13.10
N ALA A 144 6.34 19.38 13.92
CA ALA A 144 7.48 18.61 13.45
C ALA A 144 7.01 17.41 12.60
N ASN A 145 7.51 17.28 11.37
CA ASN A 145 7.12 16.25 10.40
C ASN A 145 5.63 16.22 10.03
N ARG A 146 4.92 17.35 10.21
CA ARG A 146 3.49 17.51 9.84
C ARG A 146 3.36 18.36 8.58
N VAL A 147 2.22 18.27 7.92
CA VAL A 147 1.84 19.16 6.81
C VAL A 147 0.91 20.27 7.32
N LEU A 148 0.94 21.43 6.66
CA LEU A 148 0.00 22.51 6.93
C LEU A 148 -1.39 22.14 6.38
N GLY A 149 -2.43 22.27 7.20
CA GLY A 149 -3.82 22.03 6.78
C GLY A 149 -4.81 22.88 7.57
N PHE A 150 -6.09 22.64 7.33
CA PHE A 150 -7.20 23.34 7.98
C PHE A 150 -8.15 22.33 8.64
N ASP A 151 -8.71 22.67 9.79
CA ASP A 151 -9.74 21.87 10.45
C ASP A 151 -11.14 22.10 9.85
N SER A 152 -12.18 21.49 10.44
CA SER A 152 -13.56 21.64 9.99
C SER A 152 -14.14 23.05 10.16
N ALA A 153 -13.49 23.90 10.96
CA ALA A 153 -13.86 25.30 11.15
C ALA A 153 -13.00 26.24 10.28
N GLY A 154 -12.07 25.71 9.48
CA GLY A 154 -11.16 26.48 8.63
C GLY A 154 -9.94 27.04 9.37
N ALA A 155 -9.68 26.65 10.62
CA ALA A 155 -8.51 27.11 11.36
C ALA A 155 -7.25 26.32 10.97
N VAL A 156 -6.10 27.00 10.98
CA VAL A 156 -4.81 26.38 10.65
C VAL A 156 -4.41 25.32 11.68
N ILE A 157 -4.10 24.11 11.19
CA ILE A 157 -3.63 22.98 11.99
C ILE A 157 -2.41 22.30 11.37
N ALA A 158 -1.68 21.54 12.19
CA ALA A 158 -0.62 20.65 11.73
C ALA A 158 -1.18 19.24 11.56
N VAL A 159 -1.25 18.75 10.32
CA VAL A 159 -1.87 17.48 9.97
C VAL A 159 -0.81 16.38 9.88
N ASP A 160 -1.11 15.21 10.44
CA ASP A 160 -0.30 14.01 10.21
C ASP A 160 -0.33 13.62 8.72
N PRO A 161 0.79 13.51 8.01
CA PRO A 161 0.79 13.00 6.65
C PRO A 161 0.18 11.58 6.55
N ALA A 162 0.24 10.76 7.61
CA ALA A 162 -0.39 9.44 7.64
C ALA A 162 -1.92 9.49 7.84
N SER A 163 -2.42 10.48 8.60
CA SER A 163 -3.86 10.76 8.67
C SER A 163 -4.35 11.57 7.46
N ALA A 164 -3.42 12.14 6.68
CA ALA A 164 -3.69 12.95 5.51
C ALA A 164 -4.01 12.11 4.24
N SER A 165 -4.77 11.02 4.36
CA SER A 165 -5.49 10.47 3.19
C SER A 165 -6.60 11.44 2.78
N ILE A 166 -6.20 12.61 2.26
CA ILE A 166 -7.01 13.82 2.17
C ILE A 166 -7.94 13.86 0.96
N THR A 167 -7.90 12.92 0.02
CA THR A 167 -8.83 12.94 -1.11
C THR A 167 -9.25 11.57 -1.57
N THR A 168 -10.51 11.47 -1.98
CA THR A 168 -10.97 10.36 -2.81
C THR A 168 -10.18 10.38 -4.11
N VAL A 169 -9.63 9.24 -4.50
CA VAL A 169 -8.90 9.09 -5.76
C VAL A 169 -9.77 8.36 -6.77
N ILE A 170 -9.71 8.79 -8.02
CA ILE A 170 -10.34 8.10 -9.15
C ILE A 170 -9.29 7.10 -9.68
N ALA A 171 -9.71 5.86 -9.94
CA ALA A 171 -8.81 4.89 -10.57
C ALA A 171 -8.47 5.38 -11.98
N ALA A 172 -7.34 4.99 -12.55
CA ALA A 172 -7.16 5.19 -14.00
C ALA A 172 -8.39 4.62 -14.73
N ASP A 173 -8.97 5.41 -15.63
CA ASP A 173 -10.19 5.08 -16.40
C ASP A 173 -11.48 4.88 -15.56
N GLY A 174 -11.45 5.20 -14.27
CA GLY A 174 -12.62 5.20 -13.40
C GLY A 174 -13.42 6.50 -13.47
N THR A 175 -14.66 6.48 -12.99
CA THR A 175 -15.52 7.68 -12.90
C THR A 175 -15.99 7.97 -11.47
N THR A 176 -15.80 7.03 -10.53
CA THR A 176 -16.23 7.17 -9.14
C THR A 176 -15.02 7.35 -8.20
N PRO A 177 -14.93 8.47 -7.47
CA PRO A 177 -13.90 8.67 -6.46
C PRO A 177 -14.10 7.74 -5.26
N ARG A 178 -13.03 7.16 -4.73
CA ARG A 178 -13.05 6.33 -3.50
C ARG A 178 -11.86 6.65 -2.63
N LEU A 179 -11.99 6.50 -1.31
CA LEU A 179 -10.87 6.68 -0.39
C LEU A 179 -9.80 5.61 -0.66
N LEU A 180 -8.53 5.99 -0.55
CA LEU A 180 -7.40 5.05 -0.62
C LEU A 180 -7.53 3.95 0.45
N ALA A 181 -7.99 4.32 1.65
CA ALA A 181 -8.25 3.36 2.73
C ALA A 181 -9.26 2.28 2.33
N ASP A 182 -10.35 2.64 1.66
CA ASP A 182 -11.37 1.68 1.22
C ASP A 182 -10.84 0.74 0.14
N ARG A 183 -9.96 1.24 -0.74
CA ARG A 183 -9.33 0.46 -1.81
C ARG A 183 -8.35 -0.56 -1.23
N PHE A 184 -7.48 -0.13 -0.33
CA PHE A 184 -6.53 -1.03 0.32
C PHE A 184 -7.23 -2.03 1.25
N ALA A 185 -8.39 -1.66 1.80
CA ALA A 185 -9.17 -2.55 2.63
C ALA A 185 -10.01 -3.57 1.84
N GLU A 186 -10.02 -3.60 0.51
CA GLU A 186 -10.83 -4.58 -0.25
C GLU A 186 -10.46 -6.04 0.07
N TRP A 187 -9.17 -6.28 0.25
CA TRP A 187 -8.61 -7.55 0.69
C TRP A 187 -7.86 -7.35 2.00
N VAL A 188 -7.85 -8.37 2.84
CA VAL A 188 -6.94 -8.39 4.00
C VAL A 188 -5.60 -8.94 3.51
N ASN A 189 -4.63 -8.06 3.30
CA ASN A 189 -3.29 -8.46 2.86
C ASN A 189 -2.43 -8.84 4.06
N VAL A 190 -1.79 -10.01 4.04
CA VAL A 190 -0.92 -10.46 5.14
C VAL A 190 0.24 -9.50 5.45
N ARG A 191 0.68 -8.71 4.46
CA ARG A 191 1.74 -7.70 4.66
C ARG A 191 1.29 -6.54 5.53
N ASP A 192 0.00 -6.21 5.55
CA ASP A 192 -0.55 -5.17 6.41
C ASP A 192 -0.51 -5.59 7.90
N TYR A 193 -0.28 -6.89 8.16
CA TYR A 193 -0.14 -7.49 9.49
C TYR A 193 1.31 -7.82 9.85
N GLY A 194 2.27 -7.37 9.04
CA GLY A 194 3.71 -7.53 9.30
C GLY A 194 4.33 -8.80 8.72
N ALA A 195 3.61 -9.56 7.86
CA ALA A 195 4.21 -10.71 7.18
C ALA A 195 5.28 -10.24 6.19
N VAL A 196 6.47 -10.80 6.29
CA VAL A 196 7.64 -10.41 5.48
C VAL A 196 7.67 -11.19 4.17
N GLY A 197 7.45 -12.51 4.21
CA GLY A 197 7.42 -13.35 3.02
C GLY A 197 8.78 -13.58 2.36
N ASN A 198 9.86 -13.61 3.15
CA ASN A 198 11.24 -13.84 2.67
C ASN A 198 11.75 -15.28 2.89
N GLY A 199 10.94 -16.17 3.45
CA GLY A 199 11.25 -17.57 3.73
C GLY A 199 12.12 -17.81 4.97
N LEU A 200 12.56 -16.74 5.65
CA LEU A 200 13.45 -16.79 6.80
C LEU A 200 12.73 -16.38 8.09
N VAL A 201 12.04 -15.23 8.04
CA VAL A 201 11.25 -14.69 9.15
C VAL A 201 10.03 -15.58 9.36
N ASP A 202 9.71 -15.85 10.62
CA ASP A 202 8.48 -16.55 10.99
C ASP A 202 7.28 -15.60 10.84
N ASP A 203 6.46 -15.85 9.82
CA ASP A 203 5.30 -15.05 9.46
C ASP A 203 4.01 -15.53 10.16
N THR A 204 4.08 -16.53 11.04
CA THR A 204 2.92 -17.22 11.61
C THR A 204 1.95 -16.27 12.32
N ALA A 205 2.46 -15.41 13.21
CA ALA A 205 1.62 -14.48 13.95
C ALA A 205 0.93 -13.45 13.04
N ALA A 206 1.65 -12.95 12.03
CA ALA A 206 1.12 -11.98 11.07
C ALA A 206 0.01 -12.59 10.20
N ILE A 207 0.24 -13.80 9.67
CA ILE A 207 -0.77 -14.51 8.86
C ILE A 207 -1.98 -14.89 9.72
N GLN A 208 -1.78 -15.34 10.96
CA GLN A 208 -2.89 -15.65 11.86
C GLN A 208 -3.73 -14.41 12.17
N ALA A 209 -3.11 -13.25 12.42
CA ALA A 209 -3.82 -12.00 12.64
C ALA A 209 -4.60 -11.54 11.40
N ALA A 210 -4.02 -11.68 10.20
CA ALA A 210 -4.69 -11.39 8.95
C ALA A 210 -5.91 -12.32 8.73
N VAL A 211 -5.77 -13.62 9.00
CA VAL A 211 -6.89 -14.58 8.97
C VAL A 211 -8.00 -14.16 9.91
N THR A 212 -7.67 -13.81 11.16
CA THR A 212 -8.65 -13.34 12.14
C THR A 212 -9.39 -12.11 11.64
N ARG A 213 -8.69 -11.14 11.04
CA ARG A 213 -9.34 -9.95 10.46
C ARG A 213 -10.23 -10.30 9.27
N ALA A 214 -9.75 -11.14 8.36
CA ALA A 214 -10.50 -11.54 7.17
C ALA A 214 -11.86 -12.15 7.56
N VAL A 215 -11.86 -13.03 8.56
CA VAL A 215 -13.08 -13.60 9.14
C VAL A 215 -13.97 -12.52 9.77
N GLN A 216 -13.42 -11.64 10.60
CA GLN A 216 -14.19 -10.57 11.27
C GLN A 216 -14.85 -9.58 10.30
N THR A 217 -14.22 -9.35 9.15
CA THR A 217 -14.68 -8.36 8.15
C THR A 217 -15.42 -8.98 6.98
N GLY A 218 -15.49 -10.31 6.90
CA GLY A 218 -16.09 -11.03 5.77
C GLY A 218 -15.34 -10.82 4.45
N LYS A 219 -14.04 -10.53 4.50
CA LYS A 219 -13.21 -10.22 3.33
C LYS A 219 -12.27 -11.38 3.00
N GLY A 220 -11.79 -11.41 1.77
CA GLY A 220 -10.79 -12.38 1.34
C GLY A 220 -9.41 -12.08 1.93
N LEU A 221 -8.62 -13.13 2.15
CA LEU A 221 -7.21 -13.06 2.53
C LEU A 221 -6.33 -13.01 1.28
N ARG A 222 -5.44 -12.03 1.18
CA ARG A 222 -4.46 -11.92 0.08
C ARG A 222 -3.07 -12.34 0.57
N ILE A 223 -2.50 -13.32 -0.11
CA ILE A 223 -1.12 -13.80 0.04
C ILE A 223 -0.30 -13.31 -1.17
N PRO A 224 0.33 -12.14 -1.13
CA PRO A 224 1.09 -11.64 -2.27
C PRO A 224 2.33 -12.52 -2.53
N ARG A 225 3.00 -12.30 -3.67
CA ARG A 225 4.26 -12.97 -4.00
C ARG A 225 5.24 -12.93 -2.83
N GLY A 226 5.73 -14.09 -2.43
CA GLY A 226 6.66 -14.28 -1.32
C GLY A 226 6.69 -15.74 -0.88
N THR A 227 7.67 -16.07 -0.05
CA THR A 227 7.73 -17.34 0.68
C THR A 227 7.52 -17.04 2.15
N PHE A 228 6.40 -17.46 2.72
CA PHE A 228 6.05 -17.18 4.11
C PHE A 228 6.36 -18.40 4.94
N ARG A 229 7.38 -18.30 5.80
CA ARG A 229 7.77 -19.39 6.69
C ARG A 229 6.83 -19.42 7.89
N LEU A 230 6.34 -20.61 8.23
CA LEU A 230 5.37 -20.83 9.29
C LEU A 230 5.87 -21.92 10.24
N THR A 231 5.69 -21.70 11.54
CA THR A 231 6.13 -22.64 12.59
C THR A 231 4.96 -23.26 13.36
N ALA A 232 3.74 -22.74 13.16
CA ALA A 232 2.53 -23.30 13.73
C ALA A 232 1.37 -23.33 12.73
N GLN A 233 0.34 -24.07 13.11
CA GLN A 233 -0.91 -24.17 12.40
C GLN A 233 -1.63 -22.81 12.34
N ILE A 234 -2.18 -22.49 11.17
CA ILE A 234 -3.10 -21.36 10.99
C ILE A 234 -4.52 -21.87 11.17
N THR A 235 -5.28 -21.22 12.03
CA THR A 235 -6.67 -21.59 12.34
C THR A 235 -7.62 -20.46 12.00
N GLY A 236 -8.81 -20.81 11.53
CA GLY A 236 -9.81 -19.82 11.16
C GLY A 236 -11.21 -20.41 11.05
N GLY A 237 -12.16 -19.50 10.88
CA GLY A 237 -13.54 -19.84 10.61
C GLY A 237 -13.91 -19.57 9.15
N ALA A 238 -15.03 -18.89 8.96
CA ALA A 238 -15.66 -18.54 7.69
C ALA A 238 -14.86 -17.55 6.81
N LEU A 239 -13.63 -17.91 6.47
CA LEU A 239 -12.85 -17.26 5.42
C LEU A 239 -13.56 -17.45 4.09
N VAL A 240 -13.89 -16.34 3.43
CA VAL A 240 -14.57 -16.34 2.13
C VAL A 240 -13.60 -16.67 0.99
N ALA A 241 -12.34 -16.26 1.11
CA ALA A 241 -11.31 -16.56 0.12
C ALA A 241 -9.88 -16.51 0.68
N ILE A 242 -8.99 -17.29 0.07
CA ILE A 242 -7.54 -17.19 0.19
C ILE A 242 -6.99 -17.10 -1.24
N ALA A 243 -6.43 -15.95 -1.61
CA ALA A 243 -5.94 -15.71 -2.96
C ALA A 243 -4.45 -15.37 -2.95
N GLY A 244 -3.68 -16.07 -3.78
CA GLY A 244 -2.28 -15.77 -4.06
C GLY A 244 -2.06 -15.12 -5.42
N ASP A 245 -0.81 -14.75 -5.71
CA ASP A 245 -0.39 -14.22 -7.01
C ASP A 245 -0.06 -15.36 -8.02
N GLY A 246 -0.27 -16.61 -7.62
CA GLY A 246 -0.02 -17.83 -8.41
C GLY A 246 0.82 -18.84 -7.62
N LYS A 247 0.62 -20.15 -7.88
CA LYS A 247 1.28 -21.24 -7.14
C LYS A 247 2.81 -21.16 -7.09
N ALA A 248 3.48 -20.61 -8.12
CA ALA A 248 4.93 -20.41 -8.08
C ALA A 248 5.37 -19.11 -7.36
N ALA A 249 4.46 -18.17 -7.11
CA ALA A 249 4.73 -16.85 -6.57
C ALA A 249 4.40 -16.74 -5.09
N SER A 250 3.29 -17.32 -4.64
CA SER A 250 2.79 -17.24 -3.27
C SER A 250 2.93 -18.60 -2.57
N VAL A 251 3.97 -18.73 -1.75
CA VAL A 251 4.33 -19.99 -1.09
C VAL A 251 4.18 -19.85 0.41
N LEU A 252 3.32 -20.67 1.01
CA LEU A 252 3.29 -20.89 2.46
C LEU A 252 4.12 -22.14 2.75
N ILE A 253 5.16 -22.01 3.56
CA ILE A 253 6.03 -23.12 3.91
C ILE A 253 6.09 -23.31 5.42
N TRP A 254 5.50 -24.41 5.88
CA TRP A 254 5.64 -24.83 7.26
C TRP A 254 6.99 -25.49 7.49
N ASP A 255 7.55 -25.31 8.68
CA ASP A 255 8.64 -26.15 9.18
C ASP A 255 8.08 -27.56 9.54
N ASP A 256 8.65 -28.31 10.47
CA ASP A 256 8.12 -29.64 10.85
C ASP A 256 6.88 -29.53 11.75
N LEU A 257 5.69 -29.47 11.14
CA LEU A 257 4.41 -29.33 11.84
C LEU A 257 3.71 -30.70 11.98
N PRO A 258 3.42 -31.17 13.21
CA PRO A 258 2.69 -32.43 13.42
C PRO A 258 1.18 -32.32 13.21
N SER A 259 0.64 -31.12 12.98
CA SER A 259 -0.79 -30.83 12.81
C SER A 259 -1.10 -30.27 11.41
N CYS A 260 -2.33 -29.81 11.17
CA CYS A 260 -2.69 -29.27 9.87
C CYS A 260 -1.99 -27.92 9.61
N GLY A 261 -1.58 -27.62 8.38
CA GLY A 261 -1.05 -26.32 7.98
C GLY A 261 -2.09 -25.22 8.17
N ILE A 262 -3.19 -25.29 7.42
CA ILE A 262 -4.39 -24.46 7.65
C ILE A 262 -5.58 -25.34 8.02
N SER A 263 -6.29 -24.99 9.09
CA SER A 263 -7.57 -25.60 9.47
C SER A 263 -8.66 -24.56 9.58
N LEU A 264 -9.70 -24.73 8.76
CA LEU A 264 -10.83 -23.81 8.68
C LEU A 264 -12.12 -24.54 9.03
N VAL A 265 -12.89 -23.97 9.96
CA VAL A 265 -14.19 -24.51 10.40
C VAL A 265 -15.32 -23.58 9.99
N TYR A 266 -16.27 -24.12 9.23
CA TYR A 266 -17.43 -23.42 8.70
C TYR A 266 -18.68 -23.86 9.48
N ALA A 267 -19.12 -22.99 10.39
CA ALA A 267 -20.14 -23.28 11.38
C ALA A 267 -21.55 -22.80 11.02
N ALA A 268 -21.74 -22.12 9.89
CA ALA A 268 -23.05 -21.63 9.47
C ALA A 268 -23.38 -21.95 8.01
N TYR A 269 -24.68 -21.97 7.74
CA TYR A 269 -25.24 -22.11 6.41
C TYR A 269 -24.80 -20.95 5.49
N GLY A 270 -24.59 -21.22 4.19
CA GLY A 270 -24.22 -20.23 3.18
C GLY A 270 -22.74 -19.82 3.17
N GLN A 271 -21.92 -20.36 4.08
CA GLN A 271 -20.48 -20.11 4.07
C GLN A 271 -19.79 -21.02 3.05
N ALA A 272 -18.85 -20.43 2.30
CA ALA A 272 -18.07 -21.10 1.27
C ALA A 272 -16.63 -20.59 1.29
N LEU A 273 -15.73 -21.40 0.74
CA LEU A 273 -14.31 -21.11 0.62
C LEU A 273 -13.87 -21.15 -0.84
N HIS A 274 -13.20 -20.09 -1.28
CA HIS A 274 -12.39 -20.11 -2.48
C HIS A 274 -10.89 -20.02 -2.14
N VAL A 275 -10.08 -21.00 -2.55
CA VAL A 275 -8.63 -20.94 -2.46
C VAL A 275 -8.04 -20.93 -3.86
N SER A 276 -7.22 -19.94 -4.19
CA SER A 276 -6.60 -19.86 -5.51
C SER A 276 -5.16 -19.37 -5.50
N GLY A 277 -4.33 -19.97 -6.35
CA GLY A 277 -2.98 -19.47 -6.66
C GLY A 277 -2.01 -19.47 -5.48
N VAL A 278 -2.15 -20.40 -4.52
CA VAL A 278 -1.25 -20.53 -3.36
C VAL A 278 -0.63 -21.93 -3.33
N THR A 279 0.63 -22.00 -2.94
CA THR A 279 1.34 -23.26 -2.68
C THR A 279 1.47 -23.51 -1.18
N PHE A 280 1.16 -24.73 -0.77
CA PHE A 280 1.26 -25.22 0.60
C PHE A 280 2.39 -26.24 0.68
N ARG A 281 3.47 -25.88 1.37
CA ARG A 281 4.66 -26.72 1.56
C ARG A 281 4.95 -27.00 3.02
N GLN A 282 5.58 -28.12 3.30
CA GLN A 282 6.03 -28.45 4.65
C GLN A 282 7.44 -29.05 4.61
N LYS A 283 8.35 -28.60 5.48
CA LYS A 283 9.73 -29.14 5.59
C LYS A 283 9.86 -30.39 6.44
N GLY A 284 8.79 -30.77 7.15
CA GLY A 284 8.74 -31.92 8.04
C GLY A 284 8.43 -33.25 7.36
N THR A 285 8.73 -34.34 8.07
CA THR A 285 8.32 -35.71 7.70
C THR A 285 6.80 -35.81 7.54
N ASN A 286 6.30 -36.51 6.50
CA ASN A 286 4.89 -36.67 6.11
C ASN A 286 3.88 -36.63 7.27
N ARG A 287 3.55 -35.44 7.75
CA ARG A 287 2.72 -35.18 8.94
C ARG A 287 1.63 -34.19 8.57
N GLY A 288 0.47 -34.34 9.20
CA GLY A 288 -0.61 -33.38 9.09
C GLY A 288 -1.27 -33.27 7.71
N THR A 289 -2.24 -32.37 7.64
CA THR A 289 -2.98 -32.01 6.42
C THR A 289 -2.57 -30.60 5.98
N ALA A 290 -2.27 -30.37 4.71
CA ALA A 290 -1.91 -29.01 4.28
C ALA A 290 -3.07 -28.02 4.43
N LEU A 291 -4.26 -28.41 3.93
CA LEU A 291 -5.49 -27.65 4.06
C LEU A 291 -6.64 -28.55 4.51
N LEU A 292 -7.19 -28.24 5.69
CA LEU A 292 -8.44 -28.81 6.20
C LEU A 292 -9.56 -27.77 6.08
N ALA A 293 -10.61 -28.10 5.33
CA ALA A 293 -11.84 -27.31 5.25
C ALA A 293 -13.02 -28.14 5.78
N ASP A 294 -13.50 -27.79 6.96
CA ASP A 294 -14.54 -28.54 7.68
C ASP A 294 -15.88 -27.79 7.69
N PHE A 295 -16.87 -28.35 7.02
CA PHE A 295 -18.24 -27.84 6.95
C PHE A 295 -19.23 -28.63 7.81
N SER A 296 -18.76 -29.58 8.64
CA SER A 296 -19.66 -30.50 9.35
C SER A 296 -20.52 -29.83 10.42
N ALA A 297 -20.06 -28.68 10.94
CA ALA A 297 -20.80 -27.91 11.94
C ALA A 297 -22.04 -27.20 11.36
N ALA A 298 -22.13 -27.01 10.04
CA ALA A 298 -23.17 -26.21 9.40
C ALA A 298 -24.29 -27.04 8.77
N SER A 299 -25.42 -27.26 9.47
CA SER A 299 -26.59 -27.98 8.93
C SER A 299 -27.10 -27.37 7.61
N LEU A 300 -27.30 -28.21 6.58
CA LEU A 300 -27.91 -27.81 5.31
C LEU A 300 -29.43 -28.00 5.39
N THR A 301 -30.19 -26.94 5.13
CA THR A 301 -31.64 -27.01 4.86
C THR A 301 -31.89 -26.78 3.36
N TRP A 302 -32.60 -27.71 2.71
CA TRP A 302 -33.05 -27.55 1.33
C TRP A 302 -34.07 -26.38 1.25
N PRO A 303 -34.07 -25.52 0.21
CA PRO A 303 -33.46 -25.64 -1.13
C PRO A 303 -32.08 -25.01 -1.30
N GLY A 304 -31.43 -24.61 -0.21
CA GLY A 304 -30.25 -23.76 -0.26
C GLY A 304 -28.95 -24.49 -0.61
N ILE A 305 -28.77 -24.93 -1.85
CA ILE A 305 -27.57 -25.66 -2.26
C ILE A 305 -26.65 -24.74 -3.08
N TRP A 306 -25.44 -24.47 -2.58
CA TRP A 306 -24.41 -23.63 -3.22
C TRP A 306 -23.04 -24.35 -3.18
N PRO A 307 -22.12 -24.07 -4.12
CA PRO A 307 -20.75 -24.59 -4.06
C PRO A 307 -20.04 -24.11 -2.79
N ARG A 308 -19.68 -25.05 -1.92
CA ARG A 308 -19.05 -24.73 -0.62
C ARG A 308 -17.54 -24.56 -0.71
N LEU A 309 -16.93 -25.15 -1.73
CA LEU A 309 -15.49 -25.16 -1.88
C LEU A 309 -15.11 -25.06 -3.35
N LEU A 310 -14.22 -24.11 -3.65
CA LEU A 310 -13.42 -24.12 -4.86
C LEU A 310 -11.95 -24.02 -4.45
N VAL A 311 -11.13 -24.98 -4.86
CA VAL A 311 -9.67 -24.88 -4.78
C VAL A 311 -9.14 -24.95 -6.20
N GLU A 312 -8.50 -23.89 -6.66
CA GLU A 312 -8.03 -23.80 -8.04
C GLU A 312 -6.60 -23.29 -8.20
N GLY A 313 -5.82 -23.90 -9.09
CA GLY A 313 -4.49 -23.38 -9.41
C GLY A 313 -3.53 -23.35 -8.21
N CYS A 314 -3.75 -24.21 -7.22
CA CYS A 314 -2.93 -24.32 -6.01
C CYS A 314 -1.94 -25.49 -6.13
N SER A 315 -0.95 -25.52 -5.25
CA SER A 315 -0.06 -26.67 -5.13
C SER A 315 0.09 -27.15 -3.69
N PHE A 316 0.20 -28.47 -3.51
CA PHE A 316 0.31 -29.14 -2.22
C PHE A 316 1.48 -30.11 -2.27
N GLU A 317 2.62 -29.69 -1.73
CA GLU A 317 3.91 -30.33 -2.01
C GLU A 317 4.78 -30.48 -0.77
N GLY A 318 5.72 -31.42 -0.83
CA GLY A 318 6.96 -31.34 -0.06
C GLY A 318 7.90 -30.22 -0.55
N PRO A 319 8.99 -29.92 0.17
CA PRO A 319 10.05 -29.04 -0.32
C PRO A 319 10.96 -29.82 -1.28
N ASP A 320 11.52 -29.17 -2.30
CA ASP A 320 12.50 -29.77 -3.23
C ASP A 320 13.88 -29.93 -2.56
N ILE A 321 13.99 -30.74 -1.50
CA ILE A 321 15.25 -30.98 -0.80
C ILE A 321 15.65 -32.45 -0.98
N PRO A 322 16.84 -32.77 -1.53
CA PRO A 322 17.30 -34.13 -1.82
C PRO A 322 17.51 -35.05 -0.61
N ALA A 323 17.14 -34.64 0.61
CA ALA A 323 17.38 -35.40 1.82
C ALA A 323 16.12 -35.41 2.69
N GLN A 324 15.55 -36.61 2.81
CA GLN A 324 14.49 -37.03 3.72
C GLN A 324 13.05 -36.68 3.32
N LEU A 325 12.17 -37.60 3.72
CA LEU A 325 10.71 -37.56 3.64
C LEU A 325 10.24 -36.19 4.08
N THR A 326 9.82 -35.34 3.16
CA THR A 326 9.36 -34.00 3.50
C THR A 326 8.10 -33.72 2.71
N GLY A 327 6.98 -33.56 3.40
CA GLY A 327 5.67 -33.54 2.76
C GLY A 327 4.51 -33.60 3.74
N TRP A 328 3.31 -33.66 3.19
CA TRP A 328 2.07 -33.73 3.94
C TRP A 328 1.57 -35.17 4.06
N THR A 329 0.94 -35.53 5.18
CA THR A 329 0.18 -36.80 5.24
C THR A 329 -1.04 -36.72 4.33
N ILE A 330 -1.70 -35.57 4.29
CA ILE A 330 -2.84 -35.30 3.41
C ILE A 330 -2.66 -33.95 2.71
N GLY A 331 -2.80 -33.90 1.39
CA GLY A 331 -2.76 -32.62 0.67
C GLY A 331 -3.95 -31.74 1.05
N ILE A 332 -5.15 -32.12 0.64
CA ILE A 332 -6.39 -31.46 1.07
C ILE A 332 -7.31 -32.49 1.72
N ASP A 333 -7.88 -32.12 2.87
CA ASP A 333 -8.99 -32.82 3.50
C ASP A 333 -10.21 -31.91 3.60
N THR A 334 -11.33 -32.38 3.07
CA THR A 334 -12.60 -31.66 3.15
C THR A 334 -13.62 -32.51 3.87
N VAL A 335 -14.41 -31.88 4.74
CA VAL A 335 -15.43 -32.57 5.53
C VAL A 335 -16.78 -31.91 5.27
N ALA A 336 -17.79 -32.70 4.90
CA ALA A 336 -19.14 -32.22 4.57
C ALA A 336 -19.20 -31.17 3.42
N ALA A 337 -18.20 -31.17 2.53
CA ALA A 337 -18.07 -30.21 1.44
C ALA A 337 -18.91 -30.61 0.20
N ALA A 338 -20.23 -30.55 0.33
CA ALA A 338 -21.12 -30.69 -0.82
C ALA A 338 -20.83 -29.62 -1.89
N PHE A 339 -20.87 -30.00 -3.17
CA PHE A 339 -20.54 -29.13 -4.32
C PHE A 339 -19.13 -28.54 -4.22
N GLY A 340 -18.20 -29.33 -3.69
CA GLY A 340 -16.78 -28.97 -3.60
C GLY A 340 -16.04 -29.32 -4.89
N HIS A 341 -15.25 -28.37 -5.40
CA HIS A 341 -14.47 -28.52 -6.61
C HIS A 341 -12.98 -28.28 -6.33
N ILE A 342 -12.14 -29.22 -6.75
CA ILE A 342 -10.69 -29.08 -6.75
C ILE A 342 -10.23 -29.18 -8.20
N VAL A 343 -9.63 -28.10 -8.72
CA VAL A 343 -9.41 -27.92 -10.15
C VAL A 343 -8.01 -27.42 -10.44
N ASN A 344 -7.32 -27.95 -11.45
CA ASN A 344 -6.04 -27.40 -11.92
C ASN A 344 -4.97 -27.26 -10.80
N CYS A 345 -4.98 -28.19 -9.85
CA CYS A 345 -4.07 -28.20 -8.71
C CYS A 345 -3.00 -29.28 -8.87
N ASP A 346 -1.83 -29.03 -8.29
CA ASP A 346 -0.74 -30.01 -8.24
C ASP A 346 -0.65 -30.59 -6.83
N PHE A 347 -0.44 -31.90 -6.73
CA PHE A 347 -0.32 -32.63 -5.48
C PHE A 347 0.88 -33.56 -5.56
N ASN A 348 1.93 -33.23 -4.82
CA ASN A 348 3.12 -34.05 -4.73
C ASN A 348 3.34 -34.55 -3.29
N GLY A 349 3.11 -35.84 -3.07
CA GLY A 349 3.16 -36.43 -1.73
C GLY A 349 4.56 -36.64 -1.17
N VAL A 350 5.61 -36.56 -1.99
CA VAL A 350 7.03 -36.64 -1.60
C VAL A 350 7.92 -35.99 -2.68
N ALA A 351 8.93 -35.21 -2.29
CA ALA A 351 10.01 -34.80 -3.19
C ALA A 351 11.04 -35.93 -3.35
N GLY A 352 10.85 -36.84 -4.31
CA GLY A 352 11.81 -37.91 -4.60
C GLY A 352 11.25 -38.96 -5.55
N ALA A 353 12.10 -39.55 -6.40
CA ALA A 353 11.69 -40.50 -7.42
C ALA A 353 10.92 -41.72 -6.84
N PRO A 354 9.91 -42.25 -7.55
CA PRO A 354 8.92 -43.22 -7.07
C PRO A 354 9.45 -44.60 -6.64
N HIS A 355 10.74 -44.87 -6.82
CA HIS A 355 11.40 -46.17 -6.60
C HIS A 355 12.37 -46.17 -5.41
N THR A 356 12.42 -45.08 -4.65
CA THR A 356 13.44 -44.84 -3.63
C THR A 356 13.12 -45.47 -2.27
N GLY A 357 11.98 -46.17 -2.13
CA GLY A 357 11.53 -46.75 -0.86
C GLY A 357 11.10 -45.71 0.19
N LEU A 358 10.93 -44.45 -0.23
CA LEU A 358 10.51 -43.35 0.63
C LEU A 358 9.02 -43.46 1.02
N ALA A 359 8.70 -43.16 2.28
CA ALA A 359 7.31 -43.09 2.76
C ALA A 359 6.53 -42.02 1.99
N ARG A 360 5.35 -42.39 1.49
CA ARG A 360 4.45 -41.52 0.73
C ARG A 360 3.46 -40.81 1.66
N GLY A 361 2.96 -39.65 1.24
CA GLY A 361 1.77 -39.08 1.88
C GLY A 361 0.59 -40.04 1.75
N ALA A 362 -0.30 -40.09 2.72
CA ALA A 362 -1.39 -41.07 2.75
C ALA A 362 -2.46 -40.78 1.67
N VAL A 363 -2.89 -39.52 1.53
CA VAL A 363 -3.95 -39.14 0.58
C VAL A 363 -3.68 -37.78 -0.05
N GLY A 364 -3.65 -37.68 -1.37
CA GLY A 364 -3.50 -36.38 -2.05
C GLY A 364 -4.72 -35.50 -1.84
N VAL A 365 -5.89 -35.99 -2.28
CA VAL A 365 -7.17 -35.30 -2.15
C VAL A 365 -8.17 -36.17 -1.42
N ARG A 366 -8.78 -35.65 -0.35
CA ARG A 366 -9.81 -36.35 0.40
C ARG A 366 -11.09 -35.52 0.54
N PHE A 367 -12.21 -36.12 0.11
CA PHE A 367 -13.56 -35.68 0.47
C PHE A 367 -14.16 -36.66 1.46
N ARG A 368 -14.69 -36.16 2.58
CA ARG A 368 -15.28 -37.01 3.63
C ARG A 368 -16.66 -36.53 4.04
N GLY A 369 -17.58 -37.49 4.14
CA GLY A 369 -18.82 -37.34 4.88
C GLY A 369 -18.64 -37.44 6.39
N THR A 370 -19.72 -37.18 7.11
CA THR A 370 -19.80 -37.31 8.56
C THR A 370 -20.89 -38.30 8.95
N ALA A 371 -20.63 -39.09 10.00
CA ALA A 371 -21.57 -40.09 10.47
C ALA A 371 -22.83 -39.42 11.06
N GLY A 372 -24.01 -39.82 10.60
CA GLY A 372 -25.29 -39.33 11.14
C GLY A 372 -25.66 -37.89 10.73
N GLY A 373 -24.99 -37.34 9.73
CA GLY A 373 -25.29 -35.99 9.27
C GLY A 373 -26.68 -35.88 8.65
N LEU A 374 -27.41 -34.83 9.02
CA LEU A 374 -28.65 -34.41 8.36
C LEU A 374 -28.37 -34.25 6.84
N TYR A 375 -29.34 -34.62 6.00
CA TYR A 375 -29.33 -34.55 4.53
C TYR A 375 -28.24 -33.62 3.93
N HIS A 376 -27.39 -34.16 3.04
CA HIS A 376 -26.26 -33.50 2.35
C HIS A 376 -25.09 -32.99 3.22
N ASN A 377 -25.26 -32.84 4.54
CA ASN A 377 -24.18 -32.43 5.45
C ASN A 377 -23.41 -33.63 6.04
N GLY A 378 -24.04 -34.81 6.04
CA GLY A 378 -23.39 -36.11 6.31
C GLY A 378 -22.78 -36.77 5.08
N HIS A 379 -23.24 -36.39 3.88
CA HIS A 379 -22.89 -37.03 2.61
C HIS A 379 -22.58 -35.97 1.55
N PRO A 380 -21.30 -35.59 1.37
CA PRO A 380 -20.88 -34.66 0.33
C PRO A 380 -21.32 -35.18 -1.05
N VAL A 381 -22.14 -34.38 -1.73
CA VAL A 381 -22.62 -34.65 -3.09
C VAL A 381 -21.91 -33.76 -4.10
N TYR A 382 -21.79 -34.20 -5.36
CA TYR A 382 -21.24 -33.38 -6.46
C TYR A 382 -19.79 -32.92 -6.24
N CYS A 383 -19.00 -33.71 -5.50
CA CYS A 383 -17.59 -33.44 -5.29
C CYS A 383 -16.80 -33.73 -6.57
N THR A 384 -16.03 -32.75 -7.05
CA THR A 384 -15.27 -32.87 -8.30
C THR A 384 -13.78 -32.69 -8.05
N VAL A 385 -12.97 -33.57 -8.64
CA VAL A 385 -11.53 -33.37 -8.83
C VAL A 385 -11.25 -33.35 -10.33
N SER A 386 -10.70 -32.27 -10.87
CA SER A 386 -10.44 -32.19 -12.32
C SER A 386 -9.19 -31.43 -12.72
N ARG A 387 -8.54 -31.88 -13.81
CA ARG A 387 -7.32 -31.24 -14.33
C ARG A 387 -6.18 -31.16 -13.31
N CYS A 388 -6.17 -32.05 -12.33
CA CYS A 388 -5.13 -32.06 -11.31
C CYS A 388 -4.00 -33.02 -11.70
N ASN A 389 -2.78 -32.67 -11.31
CA ASN A 389 -1.64 -33.59 -11.34
C ASN A 389 -1.40 -34.12 -9.93
N ILE A 390 -1.53 -35.43 -9.73
CA ILE A 390 -1.47 -36.08 -8.42
C ILE A 390 -0.45 -37.21 -8.49
N ASN A 391 0.63 -37.07 -7.72
CA ASN A 391 1.73 -38.02 -7.74
C ASN A 391 2.36 -38.25 -6.36
N ASN A 392 2.99 -39.41 -6.17
CA ASN A 392 3.71 -39.79 -4.95
C ASN A 392 2.87 -39.88 -3.66
N TRP A 393 1.60 -40.28 -3.79
CA TRP A 393 0.70 -40.56 -2.66
C TRP A 393 0.41 -42.06 -2.54
N GLN A 394 0.00 -42.53 -1.36
CA GLN A 394 -0.56 -43.88 -1.25
C GLN A 394 -1.91 -43.94 -1.96
N ILE A 395 -2.78 -42.96 -1.68
CA ILE A 395 -4.05 -42.78 -2.40
C ILE A 395 -4.04 -41.43 -3.11
N GLY A 396 -4.31 -41.42 -4.42
CA GLY A 396 -4.41 -40.16 -5.17
C GLY A 396 -5.64 -39.35 -4.73
N VAL A 397 -6.83 -39.91 -4.95
CA VAL A 397 -8.10 -39.30 -4.55
C VAL A 397 -8.92 -40.28 -3.71
N HIS A 398 -9.43 -39.83 -2.56
CA HIS A 398 -10.32 -40.61 -1.70
C HIS A 398 -11.65 -39.90 -1.49
N PHE A 399 -12.73 -40.50 -1.99
CA PHE A 399 -14.11 -40.09 -1.69
C PHE A 399 -14.69 -41.03 -0.63
N SER A 400 -14.83 -40.54 0.60
CA SER A 400 -15.31 -41.32 1.74
C SER A 400 -16.71 -40.89 2.17
N GLY A 401 -17.72 -41.74 1.99
CA GLY A 401 -19.10 -41.39 2.33
C GLY A 401 -19.66 -40.25 1.46
N CYS A 402 -19.24 -40.17 0.20
CA CYS A 402 -19.69 -39.20 -0.79
C CYS A 402 -20.66 -39.84 -1.79
N GLU A 403 -21.50 -39.03 -2.43
CA GLU A 403 -22.42 -39.43 -3.50
C GLU A 403 -22.25 -38.52 -4.73
N GLY A 404 -22.46 -39.03 -5.95
CA GLY A 404 -22.36 -38.22 -7.17
C GLY A 404 -20.99 -37.53 -7.34
N VAL A 405 -19.90 -38.29 -7.26
CA VAL A 405 -18.53 -37.77 -7.37
C VAL A 405 -18.06 -37.74 -8.83
N VAL A 406 -17.17 -36.81 -9.16
CA VAL A 406 -16.58 -36.68 -10.50
C VAL A 406 -15.06 -36.57 -10.40
N ALA A 407 -14.34 -37.44 -11.11
CA ALA A 407 -12.90 -37.34 -11.25
C ALA A 407 -12.55 -37.39 -12.74
N ARG A 408 -12.20 -36.24 -13.34
CA ARG A 408 -12.00 -36.15 -14.80
C ARG A 408 -10.73 -35.40 -15.15
N ASP A 409 -10.12 -35.75 -16.29
CA ASP A 409 -8.95 -35.06 -16.85
C ASP A 409 -7.76 -34.96 -15.86
N ASN A 410 -7.64 -35.88 -14.91
CA ASN A 410 -6.57 -35.87 -13.92
C ASN A 410 -5.41 -36.75 -14.38
N SER A 411 -4.18 -36.32 -14.10
CA SER A 411 -3.00 -37.17 -14.13
C SER A 411 -2.80 -37.74 -12.72
N ILE A 412 -3.02 -39.05 -12.54
CA ILE A 412 -2.81 -39.73 -11.26
C ILE A 412 -1.78 -40.82 -11.48
N VAL A 413 -0.54 -40.53 -11.12
CA VAL A 413 0.62 -41.37 -11.43
C VAL A 413 1.44 -41.65 -10.17
N GLU A 414 2.20 -42.73 -10.14
CA GLU A 414 3.10 -43.02 -9.01
C GLU A 414 2.40 -43.13 -7.65
N VAL A 415 1.13 -43.57 -7.66
CA VAL A 415 0.34 -43.84 -6.45
C VAL A 415 0.12 -45.33 -6.25
N GLU A 416 -0.14 -45.78 -5.01
CA GLU A 416 -0.51 -47.18 -4.76
C GLU A 416 -1.95 -47.47 -5.22
N ARG A 417 -2.86 -46.51 -4.99
CA ARG A 417 -4.27 -46.56 -5.40
C ARG A 417 -4.65 -45.22 -6.03
N GLY A 418 -5.15 -45.25 -7.26
CA GLY A 418 -5.56 -44.05 -8.01
C GLY A 418 -6.70 -43.29 -7.34
N ILE A 419 -7.91 -43.83 -7.48
CA ILE A 419 -9.13 -43.30 -6.89
C ILE A 419 -9.71 -44.38 -5.98
N VAL A 420 -10.00 -44.03 -4.74
CA VAL A 420 -10.64 -44.89 -3.75
C VAL A 420 -11.99 -44.28 -3.39
N THR A 421 -13.02 -45.11 -3.39
CA THR A 421 -14.31 -44.77 -2.80
C THR A 421 -14.56 -45.69 -1.61
N THR A 422 -15.04 -45.14 -0.51
CA THR A 422 -15.49 -45.93 0.65
C THR A 422 -16.95 -45.59 0.94
N GLY A 423 -17.76 -46.63 1.12
CA GLY A 423 -19.20 -46.51 1.30
C GLY A 423 -19.59 -45.70 2.54
N ASP A 424 -20.82 -45.24 2.53
CA ASP A 424 -21.48 -44.69 3.71
C ASP A 424 -21.68 -45.82 4.74
N THR A 425 -21.17 -45.66 5.95
CA THR A 425 -21.39 -46.63 7.05
C THR A 425 -22.71 -46.40 7.80
N THR A 426 -23.53 -45.42 7.39
CA THR A 426 -24.67 -44.93 8.20
C THR A 426 -26.06 -45.15 7.61
N SER A 427 -26.20 -45.40 6.31
CA SER A 427 -27.47 -45.83 5.72
C SER A 427 -27.40 -47.29 5.30
N GLY A 428 -28.32 -48.13 5.78
CA GLY A 428 -28.47 -49.52 5.33
C GLY A 428 -28.82 -49.69 3.82
N ALA A 429 -28.63 -48.65 3.01
CA ALA A 429 -28.71 -48.68 1.56
C ALA A 429 -27.29 -48.81 0.99
N GLY A 430 -27.02 -49.93 0.32
CA GLY A 430 -25.70 -50.21 -0.26
C GLY A 430 -25.16 -49.08 -1.13
N ALA A 431 -23.83 -49.00 -1.18
CA ALA A 431 -23.08 -48.06 -2.00
C ALA A 431 -23.73 -47.84 -3.37
N ARG A 432 -24.16 -46.60 -3.64
CA ARG A 432 -24.81 -46.25 -4.92
C ARG A 432 -23.74 -46.10 -6.01
N PRO A 433 -24.02 -46.57 -7.24
CA PRO A 433 -22.98 -46.84 -8.22
C PRO A 433 -22.24 -45.60 -8.68
N PHE A 434 -20.93 -45.81 -8.76
CA PHE A 434 -19.89 -44.98 -9.38
C PHE A 434 -20.12 -44.89 -10.89
N VAL A 435 -19.98 -43.69 -11.47
CA VAL A 435 -19.82 -43.50 -12.92
C VAL A 435 -18.40 -42.99 -13.13
N LEU A 436 -17.59 -43.77 -13.86
CA LEU A 436 -16.24 -43.38 -14.30
C LEU A 436 -16.31 -42.33 -15.40
#